data_AF-V6TXA3-F1
#
_entry.id   AF-V6TXA3-F1
#
_cell.length_a   1.000
_cell.length_b   1.000
_cell.length_c   1.000
_cell.angle_alpha   90.00
_cell.angle_beta   90.00
_cell.angle_gamma   90.00
#
_symmetry.space_group_name_H-M   'P 1'
#
loop_
_entity.id
_entity.type
_entity.pdbx_description
1 polymer ?
#
loop_
_entity_poly.entity_id
_entity_poly.type
_entity_poly.pdbx_seq_one_letter_code
_entity_poly.pdbx_strand_id
1 'polypeptide(L)'
;YFGATCTACTDQNCATCDGGAGKCTKCKATVDNKYLKKGDTVDANTCVSASACTTGVLYYTDDTDTTESGKTCKKCSESVTNCEQCTAPGEGKTKPTCTKCSSSNYLKTVDGTTTCVAKGDCKDDFFPVDDGSKGNKCLSCGDTDAGIPNCAKCNPPTGNAKPICTACVSGYTLDSQTNTCVSSSANRNALSTGAIAGISVAAVVVVGGLVGFLCWWFICRGKA
;
A
#
# COMPACT_ATOMS: atom_id res chain seq x y z
N TYR A 1 14.17 -55.98 26.50
CA TYR A 1 13.90 -55.10 25.34
C TYR A 1 12.40 -55.05 25.17
N PHE A 2 11.72 -54.03 25.72
CA PHE A 2 10.30 -53.82 25.45
C PHE A 2 10.20 -53.29 24.02
N GLY A 3 9.73 -54.14 23.10
CA GLY A 3 9.49 -53.74 21.72
C GLY A 3 8.41 -52.67 21.71
N ALA A 4 8.77 -51.45 21.31
CA ALA A 4 7.79 -50.40 21.08
C ALA A 4 6.80 -50.90 20.02
N THR A 5 5.57 -51.18 20.42
CA THR A 5 4.47 -51.45 19.50
C THR A 5 4.22 -50.19 18.69
N CYS A 6 4.50 -50.20 17.39
CA CYS A 6 4.15 -49.10 16.51
C CYS A 6 2.62 -48.97 16.44
N THR A 7 2.07 -47.98 17.11
CA THR A 7 0.65 -47.63 17.00
C THR A 7 0.45 -46.86 15.69
N ALA A 8 -0.42 -47.38 14.81
CA ALA A 8 -0.77 -46.68 13.58
C ALA A 8 -1.47 -45.34 13.88
N CYS A 9 -1.26 -44.35 13.01
CA CYS A 9 -2.00 -43.09 13.08
C CYS A 9 -3.48 -43.35 12.84
N THR A 10 -4.33 -42.75 13.69
CA THR A 10 -5.79 -42.91 13.59
C THR A 10 -6.41 -42.01 12.53
N ASP A 11 -5.75 -40.90 12.18
CA ASP A 11 -6.16 -40.01 11.09
C ASP A 11 -5.67 -40.56 9.74
N GLN A 12 -6.62 -40.85 8.84
CA GLN A 12 -6.33 -41.37 7.50
C GLN A 12 -5.52 -40.40 6.63
N ASN A 13 -5.55 -39.10 6.91
CA ASN A 13 -4.79 -38.08 6.19
C ASN A 13 -3.37 -37.89 6.77
N CYS A 14 -3.08 -38.49 7.91
CA CYS A 14 -1.81 -38.38 8.59
C CYS A 14 -0.78 -39.39 8.06
N ALA A 15 0.42 -38.91 7.72
CA ALA A 15 1.54 -39.74 7.27
C ALA A 15 2.44 -40.17 8.43
N THR A 16 2.67 -39.28 9.40
CA THR A 16 3.45 -39.56 10.62
C THR A 16 2.76 -38.95 11.83
N CYS A 17 2.79 -39.63 12.96
CA CYS A 17 2.17 -39.17 14.20
C CYS A 17 2.96 -39.65 15.43
N ASP A 18 2.81 -38.92 16.53
CA ASP A 18 3.40 -39.25 17.84
C ASP A 18 2.42 -40.05 18.73
N GLY A 19 1.59 -40.89 18.10
CA GLY A 19 0.70 -41.85 18.74
C GLY A 19 -0.72 -41.33 19.04
N GLY A 20 -1.76 -42.05 18.59
CA GLY A 20 -3.16 -41.73 18.88
C GLY A 20 -3.75 -40.57 18.08
N ALA A 21 -5.01 -40.21 18.37
CA ALA A 21 -5.72 -39.12 17.68
C ALA A 21 -5.18 -37.74 18.06
N GLY A 22 -5.20 -36.78 17.12
CA GLY A 22 -4.74 -35.39 17.34
C GLY A 22 -3.22 -35.21 17.40
N LYS A 23 -2.46 -36.27 17.15
CA LYS A 23 -1.00 -36.30 17.33
C LYS A 23 -0.26 -36.35 16.00
N CYS A 24 -0.91 -35.86 14.94
CA CYS A 24 -0.30 -35.86 13.61
C CYS A 24 0.90 -34.91 13.59
N THR A 25 2.01 -35.35 13.02
CA THR A 25 3.24 -34.55 12.87
C THR A 25 3.53 -34.23 11.41
N LYS A 26 2.95 -34.99 10.47
CA LYS A 26 3.02 -34.72 9.03
C LYS A 26 1.80 -35.26 8.29
N CYS A 27 1.22 -34.45 7.41
CA CYS A 27 0.11 -34.86 6.56
C CYS A 27 0.59 -35.52 5.27
N LYS A 28 -0.26 -36.36 4.67
CA LYS A 28 0.01 -36.97 3.37
C LYS A 28 0.05 -35.89 2.28
N ALA A 29 1.02 -35.96 1.37
CA ALA A 29 1.22 -34.94 0.34
C ALA A 29 0.16 -35.01 -0.79
N THR A 30 -0.31 -36.21 -1.13
CA THR A 30 -1.18 -36.46 -2.30
C THR A 30 -2.66 -36.59 -1.94
N VAL A 31 -3.11 -35.93 -0.86
CA VAL A 31 -4.52 -35.88 -0.44
C VAL A 31 -5.02 -34.44 -0.41
N ASP A 32 -6.34 -34.24 -0.30
CA ASP A 32 -6.92 -32.91 -0.16
C ASP A 32 -6.53 -32.26 1.17
N ASN A 33 -6.55 -33.03 2.25
CA ASN A 33 -6.17 -32.62 3.60
C ASN A 33 -4.66 -32.72 3.83
N LYS A 34 -3.89 -31.99 3.02
CA LYS A 34 -2.41 -32.05 3.02
C LYS A 34 -1.73 -31.03 3.93
N TYR A 35 -2.48 -30.11 4.56
CA TYR A 35 -1.90 -29.08 5.42
C TYR A 35 -1.99 -29.47 6.88
N LEU A 36 -0.86 -29.52 7.56
CA LEU A 36 -0.79 -29.73 9.00
C LEU A 36 -1.19 -28.44 9.73
N LYS A 37 -2.31 -28.48 10.44
CA LYS A 37 -2.75 -27.42 11.34
C LYS A 37 -2.45 -27.81 12.77
N LYS A 38 -1.53 -27.08 13.40
CA LYS A 38 -1.23 -27.25 14.82
C LYS A 38 -2.36 -26.65 15.64
N GLY A 39 -2.85 -27.40 16.62
CA GLY A 39 -3.78 -26.87 17.61
C GLY A 39 -3.06 -26.06 18.68
N ASP A 40 -3.80 -25.55 19.66
CA ASP A 40 -3.22 -24.81 20.79
C ASP A 40 -2.48 -25.72 21.79
N THR A 41 -2.67 -27.04 21.67
CA THR A 41 -1.89 -28.06 22.36
C THR A 41 -1.19 -28.94 21.34
N VAL A 42 -0.10 -29.59 21.77
CA VAL A 42 0.65 -30.57 20.95
C VAL A 42 -0.19 -31.81 20.55
N ASP A 43 -1.40 -31.92 21.10
CA ASP A 43 -2.31 -33.06 20.99
C ASP A 43 -3.56 -32.74 20.15
N ALA A 44 -3.54 -31.59 19.48
CA ALA A 44 -4.63 -31.10 18.64
C ALA A 44 -4.18 -30.85 17.18
N ASN A 45 -3.07 -31.46 16.77
CA ASN A 45 -2.58 -31.39 15.40
C ASN A 45 -3.47 -32.21 14.47
N THR A 46 -3.93 -31.57 13.41
CA THR A 46 -4.87 -32.17 12.45
C THR A 46 -4.44 -31.88 11.02
N CYS A 47 -4.83 -32.77 10.10
CA CYS A 47 -4.65 -32.57 8.67
C CYS A 47 -5.90 -31.95 8.07
N VAL A 48 -5.75 -30.80 7.41
CA VAL A 48 -6.85 -30.01 6.86
C VAL A 48 -6.60 -29.65 5.41
N SER A 49 -7.69 -29.35 4.69
CA SER A 49 -7.62 -28.82 3.34
C SER A 49 -7.11 -27.38 3.33
N ALA A 50 -6.69 -26.88 2.16
CA ALA A 50 -6.32 -25.48 1.99
C ALA A 50 -7.45 -24.52 2.42
N SER A 51 -8.70 -24.83 2.08
CA SER A 51 -9.86 -24.00 2.44
C SER A 51 -10.12 -23.96 3.94
N ALA A 52 -10.02 -25.11 4.61
CA ALA A 52 -10.16 -25.20 6.07
C ALA A 52 -8.98 -24.53 6.80
N CYS A 53 -7.79 -24.53 6.18
CA CYS A 53 -6.61 -23.84 6.66
C CYS A 53 -6.86 -22.32 6.76
N THR A 54 -7.33 -21.71 5.67
CA THR A 54 -7.48 -20.25 5.54
C THR A 54 -8.83 -19.72 6.05
N THR A 55 -9.70 -20.60 6.57
CA THR A 55 -10.99 -20.20 7.12
C THR A 55 -10.81 -19.21 8.28
N GLY A 56 -11.50 -18.06 8.20
CA GLY A 56 -11.43 -17.01 9.22
C GLY A 56 -10.16 -16.15 9.17
N VAL A 57 -9.31 -16.30 8.14
CA VAL A 57 -8.12 -15.46 7.85
C VAL A 57 -7.07 -15.32 8.96
N LEU A 58 -7.15 -16.15 10.01
CA LEU A 58 -6.17 -16.20 11.11
C LEU A 58 -4.92 -17.03 10.77
N TYR A 59 -5.04 -17.87 9.75
CA TYR A 59 -3.99 -18.76 9.26
C TYR A 59 -3.88 -18.62 7.75
N TYR A 60 -2.70 -18.95 7.23
CA TYR A 60 -2.44 -19.09 5.81
C TYR A 60 -1.81 -20.44 5.50
N THR A 61 -1.94 -20.88 4.24
CA THR A 61 -1.24 -22.07 3.74
C THR A 61 0.23 -21.73 3.52
N ASP A 62 1.11 -22.40 4.26
CA ASP A 62 2.53 -22.45 3.95
C ASP A 62 2.80 -23.70 3.12
N ASP A 63 3.10 -23.47 1.86
CA ASP A 63 3.39 -24.50 0.87
C ASP A 63 4.81 -25.04 0.93
N THR A 64 5.65 -24.52 1.83
CA THR A 64 6.97 -25.08 2.14
C THR A 64 6.80 -26.52 2.60
N ASP A 65 7.28 -27.46 1.78
CA ASP A 65 7.17 -28.89 2.04
C ASP A 65 8.46 -29.39 2.70
N THR A 66 8.48 -29.43 4.04
CA THR A 66 9.64 -29.93 4.79
C THR A 66 9.55 -31.42 5.05
N THR A 67 10.71 -32.06 5.23
CA THR A 67 10.75 -33.46 5.63
C THR A 67 10.09 -33.68 6.99
N GLU A 68 10.19 -32.75 7.93
CA GLU A 68 9.56 -32.88 9.25
C GLU A 68 8.04 -32.70 9.22
N SER A 69 7.53 -31.60 8.64
CA SER A 69 6.13 -31.19 8.82
C SER A 69 5.27 -31.30 7.57
N GLY A 70 5.89 -31.40 6.39
CA GLY A 70 5.22 -31.17 5.12
C GLY A 70 4.65 -29.75 5.04
N LYS A 71 3.58 -29.58 4.26
CA LYS A 71 2.84 -28.32 4.15
C LYS A 71 2.07 -28.03 5.44
N THR A 72 1.99 -26.75 5.82
CA THR A 72 1.42 -26.37 7.14
C THR A 72 0.42 -25.21 7.06
N CYS A 73 -0.44 -25.12 8.06
CA CYS A 73 -1.22 -23.92 8.37
C CYS A 73 -0.48 -23.09 9.40
N LYS A 74 0.06 -21.94 8.99
CA LYS A 74 0.76 -21.04 9.91
C LYS A 74 -0.14 -19.91 10.38
N LYS A 75 -0.09 -19.59 11.67
CA LYS A 75 -0.81 -18.43 12.21
C LYS A 75 -0.19 -17.16 11.63
N CYS A 76 -1.01 -16.17 11.30
CA CYS A 76 -0.54 -14.89 10.78
C CYS A 76 0.44 -14.20 11.74
N SER A 77 0.14 -14.25 13.04
CA SER A 77 0.93 -13.66 14.12
C SER A 77 2.31 -14.28 14.31
N GLU A 78 2.51 -15.55 13.90
CA GLU A 78 3.81 -16.22 13.95
C GLU A 78 4.76 -15.70 12.86
N SER A 79 4.20 -15.22 11.75
CA SER A 79 4.98 -14.78 10.58
C SER A 79 5.16 -13.26 10.51
N VAL A 80 4.16 -12.53 11.00
CA VAL A 80 4.15 -11.08 11.15
C VAL A 80 3.66 -10.75 12.55
N THR A 81 4.55 -10.20 13.38
CA THR A 81 4.22 -9.82 14.77
C THR A 81 3.01 -8.89 14.81
N ASN A 82 2.09 -9.14 15.74
CA ASN A 82 0.84 -8.40 15.92
C ASN A 82 -0.15 -8.45 14.74
N CYS A 83 0.05 -9.35 13.78
CA CYS A 83 -0.91 -9.57 12.71
C CYS A 83 -2.05 -10.50 13.15
N GLU A 84 -3.28 -9.99 13.14
CA GLU A 84 -4.49 -10.75 13.48
C GLU A 84 -5.00 -11.52 12.26
N GLN A 85 -4.99 -10.89 11.09
CA GLN A 85 -5.50 -11.47 9.85
C GLN A 85 -4.52 -11.29 8.71
N CYS A 86 -4.38 -12.31 7.87
CA CYS A 86 -3.46 -12.28 6.73
C CYS A 86 -3.94 -13.11 5.55
N THR A 87 -3.32 -12.88 4.40
CA THR A 87 -3.42 -13.73 3.21
C THR A 87 -2.08 -14.42 2.96
N ALA A 88 -2.14 -15.54 2.24
CA ALA A 88 -0.96 -16.32 1.89
C ALA A 88 0.09 -15.45 1.18
N PRO A 89 1.39 -15.81 1.28
CA PRO A 89 2.44 -15.16 0.53
C PRO A 89 2.12 -15.17 -0.97
N GLY A 90 2.35 -14.04 -1.64
CA GLY A 90 2.36 -14.01 -3.11
C GLY A 90 3.54 -14.80 -3.68
N GLU A 91 3.54 -15.04 -4.98
CA GLU A 91 4.64 -15.73 -5.66
C GLU A 91 5.99 -15.06 -5.36
N GLY A 92 7.00 -15.87 -5.02
CA GLY A 92 8.34 -15.40 -4.66
C GLY A 92 8.45 -14.74 -3.27
N LYS A 93 7.36 -14.65 -2.49
CA LYS A 93 7.38 -14.16 -1.10
C LYS A 93 7.34 -15.32 -0.11
N THR A 94 8.04 -15.14 1.02
CA THR A 94 8.07 -16.12 2.12
C THR A 94 7.21 -15.72 3.31
N LYS A 95 6.73 -14.46 3.34
CA LYS A 95 5.89 -13.92 4.40
C LYS A 95 4.47 -13.65 3.89
N PRO A 96 3.44 -13.90 4.72
CA PRO A 96 2.07 -13.58 4.36
C PRO A 96 1.87 -12.06 4.30
N THR A 97 0.83 -11.63 3.60
CA THR A 97 0.42 -10.23 3.60
C THR A 97 -0.56 -10.01 4.75
N CYS A 98 -0.18 -9.21 5.73
CA CYS A 98 -1.06 -8.85 6.84
C CYS A 98 -2.16 -7.91 6.35
N THR A 99 -3.41 -8.24 6.65
CA THR A 99 -4.58 -7.45 6.25
C THR A 99 -5.22 -6.72 7.42
N LYS A 100 -5.00 -7.21 8.65
CA LYS A 100 -5.49 -6.57 9.87
C LYS A 100 -4.52 -6.83 11.03
N CYS A 101 -4.15 -5.77 11.73
CA CYS A 101 -3.37 -5.87 12.96
C CYS A 101 -4.27 -6.05 14.19
N SER A 102 -3.71 -6.57 15.27
CA SER A 102 -4.37 -6.62 16.57
C SER A 102 -4.79 -5.22 17.06
N SER A 103 -5.78 -5.15 17.95
CA SER A 103 -6.62 -3.98 18.28
C SER A 103 -5.90 -2.67 18.65
N SER A 104 -4.61 -2.69 18.96
CA SER A 104 -3.80 -1.52 19.32
C SER A 104 -2.77 -1.11 18.26
N ASN A 105 -2.62 -1.89 17.20
CA ASN A 105 -1.59 -1.73 16.18
C ASN A 105 -2.17 -1.21 14.86
N TYR A 106 -1.31 -0.61 14.06
CA TYR A 106 -1.63 0.07 12.81
C TYR A 106 -0.94 -0.66 11.67
N LEU A 107 -1.73 -1.03 10.66
CA LEU A 107 -1.22 -1.69 9.47
C LEU A 107 -0.45 -0.69 8.62
N LYS A 108 0.86 -0.87 8.53
CA LYS A 108 1.77 -0.08 7.70
C LYS A 108 2.17 -0.88 6.48
N THR A 109 2.21 -0.25 5.31
CA THR A 109 2.73 -0.86 4.09
C THR A 109 3.88 -0.02 3.54
N VAL A 110 5.02 -0.65 3.29
CA VAL A 110 6.19 -0.04 2.66
C VAL A 110 6.67 -0.98 1.57
N ASP A 111 6.78 -0.50 0.33
CA ASP A 111 7.22 -1.29 -0.83
C ASP A 111 6.49 -2.64 -0.98
N GLY A 112 5.16 -2.62 -0.77
CA GLY A 112 4.32 -3.82 -0.86
C GLY A 112 4.53 -4.85 0.27
N THR A 113 5.22 -4.46 1.34
CA THR A 113 5.41 -5.25 2.56
C THR A 113 4.60 -4.67 3.69
N THR A 114 3.76 -5.51 4.31
CA THR A 114 2.88 -5.13 5.42
C THR A 114 3.49 -5.43 6.78
N THR A 115 3.42 -4.48 7.70
CA THR A 115 3.83 -4.64 9.11
C THR A 115 2.79 -4.02 10.04
N CYS A 116 2.80 -4.43 11.30
CA CYS A 116 1.95 -3.88 12.35
C CYS A 116 2.81 -3.06 13.32
N VAL A 117 2.54 -1.77 13.44
CA VAL A 117 3.32 -0.83 14.25
C VAL A 117 2.44 -0.13 15.28
N ALA A 118 3.04 0.48 16.31
CA ALA A 118 2.27 1.26 17.28
C ALA A 118 1.79 2.58 16.67
N LYS A 119 0.74 3.19 17.26
CA LYS A 119 0.20 4.49 16.77
C LYS A 119 1.27 5.57 16.62
N GLY A 120 2.16 5.68 17.59
CA GLY A 120 3.23 6.68 17.61
C GLY A 120 4.35 6.45 16.59
N ASP A 121 4.36 5.31 15.91
CA ASP A 121 5.29 5.01 14.82
C ASP A 121 4.77 5.47 13.45
N CYS A 122 3.49 5.88 13.40
CA CYS A 122 2.91 6.59 12.27
C CYS A 122 3.19 8.08 12.38
N LYS A 123 4.44 8.45 12.16
CA LYS A 123 4.93 9.84 12.18
C LYS A 123 5.82 10.10 10.98
N ASP A 124 6.14 11.38 10.78
CA ASP A 124 6.99 11.90 9.71
C ASP A 124 6.42 11.62 8.32
N ASP A 125 6.79 10.50 7.71
CA ASP A 125 6.40 10.12 6.35
C ASP A 125 5.04 9.40 6.31
N PHE A 126 4.48 9.11 7.49
CA PHE A 126 3.22 8.40 7.69
C PHE A 126 2.37 9.08 8.78
N PHE A 127 1.07 8.80 8.77
CA PHE A 127 0.12 9.26 9.78
C PHE A 127 -0.86 8.14 10.18
N PRO A 128 -1.36 8.14 11.43
CA PRO A 128 -2.29 7.13 11.90
C PRO A 128 -3.70 7.44 11.43
N VAL A 129 -4.43 6.39 11.02
CA VAL A 129 -5.85 6.42 10.72
C VAL A 129 -6.54 5.35 11.55
N ASP A 130 -7.43 5.79 12.42
CA ASP A 130 -8.23 4.92 13.29
C ASP A 130 -9.40 4.35 12.49
N ASP A 131 -9.54 3.02 12.45
CA ASP A 131 -10.68 2.36 11.82
C ASP A 131 -11.02 1.09 12.61
N GLY A 132 -12.01 1.20 13.50
CA GLY A 132 -12.43 0.10 14.37
C GLY A 132 -13.09 -1.07 13.61
N SER A 133 -13.55 -0.87 12.38
CA SER A 133 -14.22 -1.90 11.59
C SER A 133 -13.25 -2.66 10.68
N LYS A 134 -12.36 -1.94 9.99
CA LYS A 134 -11.40 -2.51 9.02
C LYS A 134 -9.99 -2.69 9.60
N GLY A 135 -9.76 -2.25 10.84
CA GLY A 135 -8.46 -2.23 11.48
C GLY A 135 -7.70 -0.93 11.20
N ASN A 136 -6.95 -0.47 12.21
CA ASN A 136 -6.22 0.79 12.12
C ASN A 136 -5.12 0.75 11.05
N LYS A 137 -4.85 1.88 10.41
CA LYS A 137 -3.91 1.99 9.27
C LYS A 137 -2.86 3.06 9.51
N CYS A 138 -1.64 2.78 9.09
CA CYS A 138 -0.51 3.70 9.08
C CYS A 138 -0.25 4.10 7.63
N LEU A 139 -0.89 5.18 7.18
CA LEU A 139 -0.89 5.57 5.77
C LEU A 139 0.24 6.55 5.46
N SER A 140 0.77 6.49 4.25
CA SER A 140 1.78 7.43 3.79
C SER A 140 1.17 8.83 3.68
N CYS A 141 1.93 9.86 4.04
CA CYS A 141 1.51 11.24 3.83
C CYS A 141 1.16 11.55 2.37
N GLY A 142 1.81 10.87 1.43
CA GLY A 142 1.60 10.98 -0.01
C GLY A 142 0.44 10.15 -0.57
N ASP A 143 -0.29 9.42 0.27
CA ASP A 143 -1.42 8.58 -0.13
C ASP A 143 -2.46 9.40 -0.91
N THR A 144 -2.94 8.88 -2.04
CA THR A 144 -3.82 9.63 -2.96
C THR A 144 -5.23 9.81 -2.41
N ASP A 145 -5.68 8.89 -1.55
CA ASP A 145 -7.05 8.84 -1.07
C ASP A 145 -7.17 9.60 0.26
N ALA A 146 -6.43 9.13 1.27
CA ALA A 146 -6.48 9.65 2.64
C ALA A 146 -5.39 10.71 2.91
N GLY A 147 -4.28 10.67 2.17
CA GLY A 147 -3.18 11.61 2.31
C GLY A 147 -3.31 12.86 1.42
N ILE A 148 -2.16 13.47 1.17
CA ILE A 148 -1.98 14.63 0.28
C ILE A 148 -0.99 14.22 -0.82
N PRO A 149 -1.41 14.18 -2.09
CA PRO A 149 -0.53 13.82 -3.19
C PRO A 149 0.78 14.64 -3.19
N ASN A 150 1.90 13.97 -3.43
CA ASN A 150 3.25 14.54 -3.44
C ASN A 150 3.74 15.09 -2.08
N CYS A 151 3.02 14.82 -0.99
CA CYS A 151 3.49 15.14 0.35
C CYS A 151 4.46 14.05 0.85
N ALA A 152 5.69 14.45 1.16
CA ALA A 152 6.70 13.56 1.71
C ALA A 152 6.53 13.38 3.22
N LYS A 153 6.21 14.47 3.94
CA LYS A 153 6.08 14.48 5.40
C LYS A 153 4.84 15.23 5.84
N CYS A 154 4.19 14.75 6.89
CA CYS A 154 2.98 15.34 7.39
C CYS A 154 2.81 15.16 8.90
N ASN A 155 2.02 16.05 9.49
CA ASN A 155 1.53 15.91 10.85
C ASN A 155 0.18 15.17 10.84
N PRO A 156 -0.09 14.32 11.84
CA PRO A 156 -1.39 13.67 11.99
C PRO A 156 -2.55 14.66 11.98
N PRO A 157 -3.69 14.29 11.39
CA PRO A 157 -4.89 15.12 11.46
C PRO A 157 -5.46 15.17 12.88
N THR A 158 -6.25 16.20 13.16
CA THR A 158 -7.17 16.20 14.30
C THR A 158 -8.52 15.63 13.84
N GLY A 159 -8.94 14.51 14.43
CA GLY A 159 -10.19 13.84 14.06
C GLY A 159 -10.13 13.25 12.64
N ASN A 160 -11.22 13.40 11.87
CA ASN A 160 -11.40 12.76 10.56
C ASN A 160 -10.86 13.59 9.37
N ALA A 161 -9.99 14.57 9.63
CA ALA A 161 -9.42 15.41 8.58
C ALA A 161 -8.28 14.70 7.83
N LYS A 162 -7.88 15.26 6.68
CA LYS A 162 -6.61 14.89 6.02
C LYS A 162 -5.42 15.39 6.87
N PRO A 163 -4.25 14.73 6.80
CA PRO A 163 -3.06 15.18 7.53
C PRO A 163 -2.62 16.58 7.07
N ILE A 164 -1.74 17.23 7.83
CA ILE A 164 -1.17 18.54 7.46
C ILE A 164 0.19 18.31 6.83
N CYS A 165 0.37 18.68 5.56
CA CYS A 165 1.65 18.49 4.88
C CYS A 165 2.69 19.50 5.39
N THR A 166 3.88 19.01 5.72
CA THR A 166 5.00 19.84 6.21
C THR A 166 6.19 19.84 5.27
N ALA A 167 6.33 18.81 4.41
CA ALA A 167 7.31 18.79 3.35
C ALA A 167 6.78 18.04 2.14
N CYS A 168 7.01 18.59 0.95
CA CYS A 168 6.71 17.94 -0.31
C CYS A 168 7.89 17.09 -0.79
N VAL A 169 7.62 16.13 -1.68
CA VAL A 169 8.67 15.40 -2.39
C VAL A 169 9.46 16.34 -3.31
N SER A 170 10.63 15.89 -3.77
CA SER A 170 11.49 16.68 -4.66
C SER A 170 10.75 17.10 -5.94
N GLY A 171 10.89 18.38 -6.32
CA GLY A 171 10.20 18.97 -7.47
C GLY A 171 8.81 19.54 -7.17
N TYR A 172 8.38 19.52 -5.91
CA TYR A 172 7.15 20.14 -5.45
C TYR A 172 7.39 21.13 -4.31
N THR A 173 6.56 22.17 -4.27
CA THR A 173 6.54 23.22 -3.24
C THR A 173 5.21 23.18 -2.50
N LEU A 174 5.26 23.39 -1.19
CA LEU A 174 4.07 23.42 -0.33
C LEU A 174 3.31 24.73 -0.55
N ASP A 175 2.04 24.62 -0.93
CA ASP A 175 1.07 25.70 -0.82
C ASP A 175 0.40 25.61 0.56
N SER A 176 0.85 26.45 1.48
CA SER A 176 0.34 26.48 2.86
C SER A 176 -1.10 26.96 2.97
N GLN A 177 -1.67 27.62 1.95
CA GLN A 177 -3.06 28.09 1.97
C GLN A 177 -4.02 26.93 1.67
N THR A 178 -3.63 26.06 0.75
CA THR A 178 -4.44 24.91 0.33
C THR A 178 -4.01 23.59 0.95
N ASN A 179 -2.91 23.56 1.71
CA ASN A 179 -2.31 22.35 2.29
C ASN A 179 -2.02 21.29 1.20
N THR A 180 -1.45 21.72 0.09
CA THR A 180 -1.15 20.85 -1.06
C THR A 180 0.27 21.05 -1.57
N CYS A 181 0.80 20.03 -2.25
CA CYS A 181 2.08 20.10 -2.92
C CYS A 181 1.88 20.37 -4.40
N VAL A 182 2.32 21.54 -4.87
CA VAL A 182 2.24 21.96 -6.28
C VAL A 182 3.61 21.84 -6.93
N SER A 183 3.66 21.45 -8.20
CA SER A 183 4.93 21.29 -8.93
C SER A 183 5.72 22.60 -8.89
N SER A 184 6.99 22.53 -8.48
CA SER A 184 7.83 23.72 -8.26
C SER A 184 8.15 24.50 -9.54
N SER A 185 7.77 23.99 -10.71
CA SER A 185 8.14 24.50 -12.03
C SER A 185 9.65 24.80 -12.10
N ALA A 186 10.42 23.86 -12.64
CA ALA A 186 11.78 24.13 -13.14
C ALA A 186 11.75 25.05 -14.39
N ASN A 187 10.87 26.05 -14.43
CA ASN A 187 10.70 26.97 -15.53
C ASN A 187 10.27 28.38 -15.07
N ARG A 188 11.08 28.97 -14.18
CA ARG A 188 11.16 30.43 -13.99
C ARG A 188 12.51 31.02 -14.43
N ASN A 189 13.30 30.27 -15.20
CA ASN A 189 14.47 30.76 -15.93
C ASN A 189 14.34 30.54 -17.44
N ALA A 190 13.32 31.14 -18.05
CA ALA A 190 13.32 31.45 -19.49
C ALA A 190 12.59 32.77 -19.82
N LEU A 191 12.43 33.65 -18.83
CA LEU A 191 12.22 35.09 -19.06
C LEU A 191 13.42 35.86 -18.50
N SER A 192 14.62 35.41 -18.83
CA SER A 192 15.64 36.38 -19.25
C SER A 192 15.38 36.67 -20.72
N THR A 193 14.34 37.46 -20.96
CA THR A 193 14.31 38.29 -22.14
C THR A 193 14.54 39.70 -21.67
N GLY A 194 15.82 40.01 -21.44
CA GLY A 194 16.39 41.28 -21.88
C GLY A 194 16.26 41.47 -23.39
N ALA A 195 15.06 41.22 -23.93
CA ALA A 195 14.57 41.58 -25.26
C ALA A 195 13.11 42.07 -25.09
N ILE A 196 12.93 43.04 -24.19
CA ILE A 196 11.93 44.09 -24.40
C ILE A 196 12.71 45.21 -25.11
N ALA A 197 13.13 44.92 -26.33
CA ALA A 197 13.70 45.87 -27.25
C ALA A 197 13.14 45.54 -28.63
N GLY A 198 12.11 46.29 -29.00
CA GLY A 198 11.57 46.34 -30.36
C GLY A 198 10.40 45.39 -30.63
N ILE A 199 9.40 45.97 -31.33
CA ILE A 199 8.35 45.30 -32.11
C ILE A 199 7.09 45.00 -31.25
N SER A 200 5.99 45.75 -31.31
CA SER A 200 5.36 46.31 -32.51
C SER A 200 4.44 47.50 -32.22
N VAL A 201 4.83 48.65 -32.74
CA VAL A 201 3.92 49.70 -33.22
C VAL A 201 3.24 49.17 -34.50
N ALA A 202 2.45 48.09 -34.40
CA ALA A 202 1.68 47.54 -35.53
C ALA A 202 0.19 47.85 -35.42
N ALA A 203 -0.31 48.26 -34.26
CA ALA A 203 -1.68 48.75 -34.11
C ALA A 203 -1.84 50.20 -34.64
N VAL A 204 -0.79 51.02 -34.56
CA VAL A 204 -0.85 52.44 -34.98
C VAL A 204 -0.70 52.63 -36.49
N VAL A 205 0.00 51.71 -37.18
CA VAL A 205 0.13 51.77 -38.65
C VAL A 205 -1.17 51.41 -39.36
N VAL A 206 -1.99 50.51 -38.78
CA VAL A 206 -3.28 50.15 -39.38
C VAL A 206 -4.26 51.34 -39.30
N VAL A 207 -4.27 52.09 -38.20
CA VAL A 207 -5.15 53.27 -38.05
C VAL A 207 -4.63 54.46 -38.87
N GLY A 208 -3.31 54.69 -38.91
CA GLY A 208 -2.70 55.74 -39.76
C GLY A 208 -2.83 55.48 -41.26
N GLY A 209 -2.73 54.21 -41.67
CA GLY A 209 -2.94 53.79 -43.06
C GLY A 209 -4.39 53.90 -43.51
N LEU A 210 -5.36 53.56 -42.65
CA LEU A 210 -6.80 53.69 -42.94
C LEU A 210 -7.23 55.15 -43.09
N VAL A 211 -6.76 56.05 -42.22
CA VAL A 211 -7.08 57.49 -42.31
C VAL A 211 -6.40 58.13 -43.53
N GLY A 212 -5.14 57.75 -43.84
CA GLY A 212 -4.45 58.21 -45.04
C GLY A 212 -5.12 57.73 -46.33
N PHE A 213 -5.55 56.47 -46.39
CA PHE A 213 -6.28 55.91 -47.53
C PHE A 213 -7.68 56.54 -47.69
N LEU A 214 -8.39 56.84 -46.60
CA LEU A 214 -9.67 57.55 -46.65
C LEU A 214 -9.53 59.03 -47.09
N CYS A 215 -8.49 59.74 -46.63
CA CYS A 215 -8.21 61.10 -47.09
C CYS A 215 -7.75 61.15 -48.55
N TRP A 216 -6.92 60.21 -49.00
CA TRP A 216 -6.58 60.07 -50.43
C TRP A 216 -7.82 59.72 -51.25
N TRP A 217 -8.64 58.77 -50.80
CA TRP A 217 -9.84 58.34 -51.52
C TRP A 217 -10.87 59.46 -51.66
N PHE A 218 -11.07 60.31 -50.66
CA PHE A 218 -11.99 61.44 -50.76
C PHE A 218 -11.42 62.63 -51.55
N ILE A 219 -10.11 62.87 -51.53
CA ILE A 219 -9.49 64.00 -52.24
C ILE A 219 -9.21 63.67 -53.71
N CYS A 220 -8.78 62.44 -54.03
CA CYS A 220 -8.57 62.00 -55.42
C CYS A 220 -9.85 61.52 -56.11
N ARG A 221 -10.97 61.43 -55.39
CA ARG A 221 -12.32 61.20 -55.93
C ARG A 221 -13.18 62.48 -55.89
N GLY A 222 -12.56 63.65 -55.81
CA GLY A 222 -13.06 64.75 -56.64
C GLY A 222 -12.66 64.47 -58.09
N LYS A 223 -13.40 65.00 -59.07
CA LYS A 223 -12.99 65.03 -60.49
C LYS A 223 -13.37 63.79 -61.32
N ALA A 224 -14.62 63.36 -61.18
CA ALA A 224 -15.50 63.13 -62.34
C ALA A 224 -16.67 64.12 -62.22
#